data_AF-A0A2M7X9Q7-F1
#
_entry.id   AF-A0A2M7X9Q7-F1
#
_cell.length_a   1.000
_cell.length_b   1.000
_cell.length_c   1.000
_cell.angle_alpha   90.00
_cell.angle_beta   90.00
_cell.angle_gamma   90.00
#
_symmetry.space_group_name_H-M   'P 1'
#
loop_
_entity.id
_entity.type
_entity.pdbx_description
1 polymer ?
#
loop_
_entity_poly.entity_id
_entity_poly.type
_entity_poly.pdbx_seq_one_letter_code
_entity_poly.pdbx_strand_id
1 'polypeptide(L)'
;NYSRLESVEEKRNTRKAVVFVLLSLIIVVFLATNGLSLITKVINFASSFKKGPQTLDLLDKTPPSPPFLQSIPDAINISPFEITGRVEPGNTVVISFNGIEEEIQTDENGNFSTKFELIKGENTFFAYTKNPAGNRSQQTKKYVLVFDNESPEIKITEPSDGKSYYGVKQKNITIRGTTEIDSSITINDRIATVNGDGGFSLNYSLSNGENNLKIKAVDKAGNEKEINLKLFFSE
;
A
#
# COMPACT_ATOMS: atom_id res chain seq x y z
N ASN A 1 99.83 10.85 41.41
CA ASN A 1 99.69 10.83 39.95
C ASN A 1 98.22 10.88 39.58
N TYR A 2 97.62 12.08 39.60
CA TYR A 2 96.26 12.28 39.09
C TYR A 2 96.34 12.30 37.56
N SER A 3 95.69 11.32 36.94
CA SER A 3 95.76 11.05 35.51
C SER A 3 94.91 12.06 34.73
N ARG A 4 95.48 12.67 33.69
CA ARG A 4 94.82 13.68 32.84
C ARG A 4 93.45 13.22 32.29
N LEU A 5 93.22 11.91 32.17
CA LEU A 5 91.96 11.32 31.70
C LEU A 5 90.77 11.57 32.65
N GLU A 6 90.98 11.45 33.96
CA GLU A 6 89.91 11.58 34.97
C GLU A 6 89.36 13.01 35.01
N SER A 7 90.24 14.01 34.91
CA SER A 7 89.87 15.43 34.84
C SER A 7 89.07 15.82 33.57
N VAL A 8 89.23 15.04 32.49
CA VAL A 8 88.51 15.26 31.22
C VAL A 8 87.13 14.63 31.30
N GLU A 9 86.99 13.45 31.91
CA GLU A 9 85.70 12.80 32.14
C GLU A 9 84.82 13.57 33.13
N GLU A 10 85.39 14.09 34.21
CA GLU A 10 84.67 14.93 35.17
C GLU A 10 84.12 16.21 34.51
N LYS A 11 84.94 16.89 33.68
CA LYS A 11 84.49 18.03 32.87
C LYS A 11 83.40 17.68 31.86
N ARG A 12 83.41 16.46 31.32
CA ARG A 12 82.38 15.99 30.39
C ARG A 12 81.07 15.65 31.11
N ASN A 13 81.16 15.04 32.28
CA ASN A 13 80.00 14.68 33.09
C ASN A 13 79.32 15.90 33.70
N THR A 14 80.10 16.88 34.19
CA THR A 14 79.56 18.17 34.63
C THR A 14 78.87 18.93 33.50
N ARG A 15 79.44 18.97 32.29
CA ARG A 15 78.76 19.54 31.12
C ARG A 15 77.44 18.83 30.80
N LYS A 16 77.40 17.50 30.83
CA LYS A 16 76.16 16.72 30.63
C LYS A 16 75.13 17.03 31.72
N ALA A 17 75.54 17.07 32.98
CA ALA A 17 74.66 17.39 34.10
C ALA A 17 74.05 18.80 33.95
N VAL A 18 74.86 19.80 33.61
CA VAL A 18 74.37 21.16 33.32
C VAL A 18 73.38 21.16 32.16
N VAL A 19 73.65 20.41 31.09
CA VAL A 19 72.72 20.28 29.95
C VAL A 19 71.40 19.63 30.36
N PHE A 20 71.41 18.58 31.19
CA PHE A 20 70.17 17.95 31.68
C PHE A 20 69.36 18.88 32.59
N VAL A 21 70.03 19.63 33.47
CA VAL A 21 69.37 20.64 34.33
C VAL A 21 68.72 21.72 33.46
N LEU A 22 69.42 22.24 32.45
CA LEU A 22 68.86 23.21 31.52
C LEU A 22 67.67 22.63 30.72
N LEU A 23 67.77 21.40 30.22
CA LEU A 23 66.67 20.71 29.54
C LEU A 23 65.44 20.54 30.43
N SER A 24 65.63 20.15 31.70
CA SER A 24 64.53 20.01 32.64
C SER A 24 63.84 21.35 32.93
N LEU A 25 64.62 22.44 33.08
CA LEU A 25 64.08 23.79 33.22
C LEU A 25 63.28 24.22 31.99
N ILE A 26 63.77 23.93 30.78
CA ILE A 26 63.06 24.22 29.53
C ILE A 26 61.73 23.46 29.46
N ILE A 27 61.72 22.18 29.86
CA ILE A 27 60.50 21.36 29.89
C ILE A 27 59.50 21.92 30.90
N VAL A 28 59.95 22.31 32.10
CA VAL A 28 59.08 22.90 33.13
C VAL A 28 58.49 24.23 32.65
N VAL A 29 59.29 25.10 32.03
CA VAL A 29 58.80 26.37 31.45
C VAL A 29 57.84 26.10 30.29
N PHE A 30 58.14 25.13 29.43
CA PHE A 30 57.24 24.71 28.35
C PHE A 30 55.91 24.18 28.89
N LEU A 31 55.91 23.36 29.93
CA LEU A 31 54.69 22.87 30.57
C LEU A 31 53.93 24.00 31.29
N ALA A 32 54.61 24.96 31.91
CA ALA A 32 53.97 26.10 32.55
C ALA A 32 53.32 27.07 31.55
N THR A 33 53.93 27.25 30.37
CA THR A 33 53.47 28.19 29.34
C THR A 33 52.50 27.55 28.34
N ASN A 34 52.72 26.30 27.96
CA ASN A 34 51.96 25.58 26.92
C ASN A 34 51.15 24.40 27.45
N GLY A 35 51.39 23.93 28.69
CA GLY A 35 50.72 22.76 29.26
C GLY A 35 49.22 22.93 29.45
N LEU A 36 48.74 24.15 29.72
CA LEU A 36 47.30 24.40 29.83
C LEU A 36 46.55 24.15 28.51
N SER A 37 47.18 24.49 27.36
CA SER A 37 46.65 24.22 26.02
C SER A 37 46.65 22.72 25.67
N LEU A 38 47.59 21.96 26.24
CA LEU A 38 47.62 20.50 26.10
C LEU A 38 46.50 19.85 26.94
N ILE A 39 46.24 20.35 28.15
CA ILE A 39 45.16 19.86 29.02
C ILE A 39 43.79 20.07 28.36
N THR A 40 43.52 21.22 27.75
CA THR A 40 42.24 21.46 27.06
C THR A 40 42.05 20.56 25.84
N LYS A 41 43.11 20.25 25.09
CA LYS A 41 43.06 19.28 23.99
C LYS A 41 42.76 17.85 24.48
N VAL A 42 43.35 17.45 25.61
CA VAL A 42 43.08 16.14 26.23
C VAL A 42 41.65 16.08 26.79
N ILE A 43 41.15 17.17 27.40
CA ILE A 43 39.75 17.28 27.87
C ILE A 43 38.78 17.21 26.69
N ASN A 44 39.05 17.90 25.58
CA ASN A 44 38.23 17.84 24.38
C ASN A 44 38.23 16.42 23.79
N PHE A 45 39.38 15.76 23.73
CA PHE A 45 39.51 14.36 23.31
C PHE A 45 38.77 13.39 24.24
N ALA A 46 38.84 13.58 25.56
CA ALA A 46 38.08 12.79 26.53
C ALA A 46 36.57 13.07 26.44
N SER A 47 36.16 14.30 26.13
CA SER A 47 34.75 14.67 25.94
C SER A 47 34.14 14.01 24.69
N SER A 48 34.94 13.72 23.65
CA SER A 48 34.53 12.90 22.51
C SER A 48 34.25 11.44 22.86
N PHE A 49 34.70 10.94 24.02
CA PHE A 49 34.29 9.62 24.54
C PHE A 49 33.08 9.69 25.48
N LYS A 50 32.70 10.89 25.96
CA LYS A 50 31.56 11.10 26.87
C LYS A 50 30.26 11.49 26.15
N LYS A 51 30.36 11.97 24.90
CA LYS A 51 29.25 11.84 23.96
C LYS A 51 29.21 10.38 23.56
N GLY A 52 28.40 9.60 24.28
CA GLY A 52 28.10 8.23 23.87
C GLY A 52 27.75 8.23 22.37
N PRO A 53 28.04 7.14 21.65
CA PRO A 53 27.54 7.02 20.29
C PRO A 53 26.04 7.33 20.36
N GLN A 54 25.54 8.22 19.50
CA GLN A 54 24.15 8.09 19.12
C GLN A 54 24.03 6.64 18.68
N THR A 55 23.41 5.80 19.50
CA THR A 55 23.01 4.48 19.09
C THR A 55 21.96 4.74 18.04
N LEU A 56 22.43 4.93 16.81
CA LEU A 56 21.72 4.54 15.61
C LEU A 56 21.01 3.24 15.98
N ASP A 57 19.69 3.27 15.97
CA ASP A 57 18.75 2.20 16.38
C ASP A 57 18.83 1.01 15.39
N LEU A 58 20.05 0.60 15.05
CA LEU A 58 20.41 -0.34 13.98
C LEU A 58 20.19 -1.79 14.38
N LEU A 59 19.67 -2.05 15.59
CA LEU A 59 19.41 -3.40 16.08
C LEU A 59 17.98 -3.60 16.59
N ASP A 60 17.07 -2.64 16.38
CA ASP A 60 15.66 -2.99 16.46
C ASP A 60 15.37 -4.01 15.36
N LYS A 61 15.06 -5.24 15.75
CA LYS A 61 14.68 -6.36 14.87
C LYS A 61 13.19 -6.67 14.96
N THR A 62 12.42 -5.91 15.73
CA THR A 62 11.00 -6.15 15.90
C THR A 62 10.27 -5.78 14.60
N PRO A 63 9.58 -6.73 13.96
CA PRO A 63 8.74 -6.41 12.81
C PRO A 63 7.52 -5.59 13.25
N PRO A 64 7.10 -4.58 12.48
CA PRO A 64 5.83 -3.92 12.73
C PRO A 64 4.65 -4.84 12.40
N SER A 65 3.45 -4.46 12.83
CA SER A 65 2.21 -5.11 12.44
C SER A 65 1.93 -4.91 10.92
N PRO A 66 1.33 -5.91 10.23
CA PRO A 66 0.85 -5.71 8.85
C PRO A 66 -0.18 -4.58 8.76
N PRO A 67 -0.31 -3.91 7.60
CA PRO A 67 -1.28 -2.85 7.43
C PRO A 67 -2.70 -3.44 7.35
N PHE A 68 -3.66 -2.71 7.88
CA PHE A 68 -5.07 -2.99 7.68
C PHE A 68 -5.54 -2.32 6.38
N LEU A 69 -6.08 -3.09 5.45
CA LEU A 69 -6.74 -2.56 4.24
C LEU A 69 -8.24 -2.50 4.46
N GLN A 70 -8.88 -1.44 3.97
CA GLN A 70 -10.34 -1.40 3.88
C GLN A 70 -10.83 -2.51 2.93
N SER A 71 -12.11 -2.90 3.08
CA SER A 71 -12.70 -3.97 2.28
C SER A 71 -12.52 -3.70 0.78
N ILE A 72 -11.96 -4.71 0.09
CA ILE A 72 -11.75 -4.71 -1.34
C ILE A 72 -12.90 -5.49 -1.98
N PRO A 73 -13.63 -4.93 -2.96
CA PRO A 73 -14.67 -5.66 -3.69
C PRO A 73 -14.05 -6.76 -4.57
N ASP A 74 -14.86 -7.75 -4.95
CA ASP A 74 -14.42 -8.81 -5.87
C ASP A 74 -14.27 -8.29 -7.31
N ALA A 75 -15.14 -7.36 -7.73
CA ALA A 75 -15.18 -6.79 -9.07
C ALA A 75 -15.63 -5.33 -9.04
N ILE A 76 -15.14 -4.51 -9.98
CA ILE A 76 -15.54 -3.10 -10.19
C ILE A 76 -15.48 -2.72 -11.65
N ASN A 77 -16.20 -1.65 -12.00
CA ASN A 77 -16.27 -1.10 -13.34
C ASN A 77 -15.61 0.26 -13.52
N ILE A 78 -14.88 0.74 -12.52
CA ILE A 78 -14.19 2.03 -12.56
C ILE A 78 -12.71 1.86 -12.25
N SER A 79 -11.87 2.57 -13.03
CA SER A 79 -10.44 2.73 -12.82
C SER A 79 -10.12 4.23 -12.80
N PRO A 80 -9.16 4.69 -11.98
CA PRO A 80 -8.34 3.93 -11.02
C PRO A 80 -9.10 3.52 -9.76
N PHE A 81 -8.65 2.44 -9.11
CA PHE A 81 -9.17 1.98 -7.81
C PHE A 81 -8.38 2.57 -6.65
N GLU A 82 -9.09 3.10 -5.66
CA GLU A 82 -8.50 3.65 -4.45
C GLU A 82 -8.39 2.57 -3.35
N ILE A 83 -7.16 2.31 -2.90
CA ILE A 83 -6.87 1.45 -1.76
C ILE A 83 -6.61 2.35 -0.55
N THR A 84 -7.46 2.20 0.46
CA THR A 84 -7.34 2.89 1.75
C THR A 84 -7.01 1.90 2.86
N GLY A 85 -6.37 2.41 3.91
CA GLY A 85 -6.02 1.57 5.04
C GLY A 85 -5.41 2.32 6.21
N ARG A 86 -4.96 1.53 7.19
CA ARG A 86 -4.31 2.00 8.41
C ARG A 86 -3.11 1.15 8.78
N VAL A 87 -2.15 1.79 9.44
CA VAL A 87 -0.99 1.15 10.05
C VAL A 87 -0.67 1.84 11.37
N GLU A 88 0.18 1.24 12.19
CA GLU A 88 0.76 1.91 13.36
C GLU A 88 1.49 3.20 12.91
N PRO A 89 1.22 4.37 13.53
CA PRO A 89 1.84 5.64 13.15
C PRO A 89 3.37 5.60 13.09
N GLY A 90 3.94 6.30 12.11
CA GLY A 90 5.40 6.36 11.90
C GLY A 90 5.98 5.21 11.07
N ASN A 91 5.15 4.26 10.61
CA ASN A 91 5.56 3.24 9.66
C ASN A 91 5.11 3.56 8.23
N THR A 92 5.84 3.04 7.25
CA THR A 92 5.53 3.15 5.82
C THR A 92 4.82 1.89 5.34
N VAL A 93 3.85 2.04 4.45
CA VAL A 93 3.17 0.89 3.82
C VAL A 93 3.81 0.61 2.48
N VAL A 94 4.00 -0.66 2.14
CA VAL A 94 4.41 -1.09 0.79
C VAL A 94 3.29 -1.92 0.21
N ILE A 95 2.80 -1.53 -0.96
CA ILE A 95 1.76 -2.28 -1.69
C ILE A 95 2.40 -2.86 -2.94
N SER A 96 2.34 -4.18 -3.08
CA SER A 96 2.64 -4.86 -4.34
C SER A 96 1.37 -4.92 -5.16
N PHE A 97 1.30 -4.18 -6.26
CA PHE A 97 0.17 -4.17 -7.19
C PHE A 97 0.61 -4.73 -8.54
N ASN A 98 -0.01 -5.84 -8.99
CA ASN A 98 0.35 -6.55 -10.22
C ASN A 98 1.86 -6.86 -10.34
N GLY A 99 2.52 -7.12 -9.20
CA GLY A 99 3.94 -7.44 -9.11
C GLY A 99 4.88 -6.24 -9.00
N ILE A 100 4.36 -5.01 -9.02
CA ILE A 100 5.11 -3.78 -8.83
C ILE A 100 4.92 -3.30 -7.38
N GLU A 101 6.01 -3.12 -6.64
CA GLU A 101 5.97 -2.58 -5.27
C GLU A 101 6.03 -1.06 -5.27
N GLU A 102 5.13 -0.42 -4.53
CA GLU A 102 5.11 1.02 -4.29
C GLU A 102 5.11 1.32 -2.79
N GLU A 103 6.01 2.21 -2.34
CA GLU A 103 6.04 2.71 -0.96
C GLU A 103 5.03 3.86 -0.81
N ILE A 104 4.05 3.69 0.07
CA ILE A 104 2.97 4.63 0.37
C ILE A 104 3.23 5.29 1.71
N GLN A 105 3.25 6.62 1.68
CA GLN A 105 3.39 7.43 2.89
C GLN A 105 2.08 7.45 3.68
N THR A 106 2.20 7.48 5.01
CA THR A 106 1.08 7.48 5.95
C THR A 106 1.00 8.85 6.62
N ASP A 107 -0.21 9.25 7.02
CA ASP A 107 -0.40 10.47 7.82
C ASP A 107 0.06 10.28 9.28
N GLU A 108 0.02 11.35 10.08
CA GLU A 108 0.41 11.32 11.50
C GLU A 108 -0.39 10.31 12.34
N ASN A 109 -1.58 9.92 11.88
CA ASN A 109 -2.45 8.94 12.52
C ASN A 109 -2.30 7.54 11.92
N GLY A 110 -1.38 7.34 10.97
CA GLY A 110 -1.14 6.07 10.30
C GLY A 110 -2.18 5.71 9.23
N ASN A 111 -3.03 6.64 8.77
CA ASN A 111 -3.91 6.39 7.63
C ASN A 111 -3.16 6.56 6.32
N PHE A 112 -3.57 5.83 5.29
CA PHE A 112 -3.09 6.02 3.93
C PHE A 112 -4.22 5.84 2.91
N SER A 113 -4.03 6.48 1.76
CA SER A 113 -4.82 6.28 0.55
C SER A 113 -3.91 6.35 -0.66
N THR A 114 -4.08 5.44 -1.60
CA THR A 114 -3.40 5.47 -2.90
C THR A 114 -4.31 4.93 -4.00
N LYS A 115 -4.06 5.33 -5.24
CA LYS A 115 -4.84 4.94 -6.42
C LYS A 115 -3.99 4.12 -7.37
N PHE A 116 -4.51 2.99 -7.80
CA PHE A 116 -3.88 2.12 -8.80
C PHE A 116 -4.73 2.08 -10.07
N GLU A 117 -4.08 2.26 -11.21
CA GLU A 117 -4.70 1.99 -12.51
C GLU A 117 -4.90 0.48 -12.68
N LEU A 118 -6.10 0.10 -13.09
CA LEU A 118 -6.48 -1.29 -13.27
C LEU A 118 -6.22 -1.74 -14.71
N ILE A 119 -5.77 -2.98 -14.86
CA ILE A 119 -5.81 -3.68 -16.14
C ILE A 119 -7.14 -4.45 -16.25
N LYS A 120 -7.69 -4.58 -17.47
CA LYS A 120 -8.89 -5.38 -17.70
C LYS A 120 -8.68 -6.80 -17.17
N GLY A 121 -9.68 -7.33 -16.47
CA GLY A 121 -9.61 -8.65 -15.83
C GLY A 121 -8.99 -8.59 -14.43
N GLU A 122 -8.24 -9.64 -14.06
CA GLU A 122 -7.73 -9.79 -12.70
C GLU A 122 -6.57 -8.82 -12.39
N ASN A 123 -6.71 -8.08 -11.29
CA ASN A 123 -5.66 -7.30 -10.65
C ASN A 123 -5.36 -7.92 -9.29
N THR A 124 -4.09 -8.15 -8.99
CA THR A 124 -3.70 -8.81 -7.74
C THR A 124 -2.81 -7.92 -6.90
N PHE A 125 -3.04 -7.95 -5.59
CA PHE A 125 -2.20 -7.19 -4.68
C PHE A 125 -2.12 -7.78 -3.27
N PHE A 126 -1.07 -7.40 -2.57
CA PHE A 126 -0.90 -7.60 -1.14
C PHE A 126 -0.11 -6.41 -0.59
N ALA A 127 -0.14 -6.21 0.72
CA ALA A 127 0.60 -5.15 1.37
C ALA A 127 1.44 -5.67 2.53
N TYR A 128 2.47 -4.92 2.91
CA TYR A 128 3.22 -5.10 4.13
C TYR A 128 3.68 -3.73 4.67
N THR A 129 4.11 -3.69 5.92
CA THR A 129 4.57 -2.49 6.59
C THR A 129 6.08 -2.53 6.76
N LYS A 130 6.74 -1.37 6.67
CA LYS A 130 8.15 -1.18 6.98
C LYS A 130 8.31 -0.12 8.07
N ASN A 131 9.06 -0.44 9.12
CA ASN A 131 9.36 0.52 10.18
C ASN A 131 10.60 1.38 9.82
N PRO A 132 10.89 2.48 10.56
CA PRO A 132 12.07 3.31 10.31
C PRO A 132 13.41 2.57 10.42
N ALA A 133 13.48 1.49 11.21
CA ALA A 133 14.65 0.62 11.31
C ALA A 133 14.82 -0.33 10.09
N GLY A 134 13.83 -0.38 9.19
CA GLY A 134 13.84 -1.19 7.97
C GLY A 134 13.25 -2.59 8.11
N ASN A 135 12.73 -2.97 9.27
CA ASN A 135 12.06 -4.25 9.47
C ASN A 135 10.73 -4.30 8.73
N ARG A 136 10.41 -5.46 8.14
CA ARG A 136 9.19 -5.70 7.39
C ARG A 136 8.22 -6.58 8.18
N SER A 137 6.94 -6.22 8.17
CA SER A 137 5.87 -7.08 8.70
C SER A 137 5.69 -8.35 7.86
N GLN A 138 4.82 -9.25 8.33
CA GLN A 138 4.20 -10.24 7.45
C GLN A 138 3.36 -9.54 6.37
N GLN A 139 3.16 -10.22 5.24
CA GLN A 139 2.24 -9.76 4.19
C GLN A 139 0.79 -9.93 4.64
N THR A 140 -0.08 -9.05 4.15
CA THR A 140 -1.52 -9.31 4.18
C THR A 140 -1.86 -10.56 3.37
N LYS A 141 -3.12 -11.03 3.48
CA LYS A 141 -3.65 -11.93 2.46
C LYS A 141 -3.51 -11.30 1.06
N LYS A 142 -3.46 -12.15 0.04
CA LYS A 142 -3.54 -11.73 -1.36
C LYS A 142 -4.98 -11.37 -1.70
N TYR A 143 -5.16 -10.23 -2.35
CA TYR A 143 -6.43 -9.76 -2.91
C TYR A 143 -6.43 -9.97 -4.41
N VAL A 144 -7.61 -10.27 -4.95
CA VAL A 144 -7.88 -10.36 -6.38
C VAL A 144 -9.09 -9.47 -6.63
N LEU A 145 -8.92 -8.48 -7.51
CA LEU A 145 -9.94 -7.52 -7.91
C LEU A 145 -10.11 -7.61 -9.42
N VAL A 146 -11.31 -7.95 -9.88
CA VAL A 146 -11.62 -8.00 -11.31
C VAL A 146 -12.06 -6.61 -11.77
N PHE A 147 -11.35 -6.04 -12.74
CA PHE A 147 -11.80 -4.84 -13.43
C PHE A 147 -12.53 -5.21 -14.71
N ASP A 148 -13.80 -4.84 -14.77
CA ASP A 148 -14.65 -5.04 -15.93
C ASP A 148 -15.51 -3.81 -16.18
N ASN A 149 -15.30 -3.16 -17.33
CA ASN A 149 -16.02 -1.98 -17.79
C ASN A 149 -16.94 -2.27 -19.01
N GLU A 150 -17.24 -3.54 -19.30
CA GLU A 150 -18.15 -3.92 -20.39
C GLU A 150 -19.57 -4.09 -19.87
N SER A 151 -20.55 -3.53 -20.57
CA SER A 151 -21.95 -3.73 -20.22
C SER A 151 -22.38 -5.17 -20.50
N PRO A 152 -23.18 -5.80 -19.62
CA PRO A 152 -23.63 -7.17 -19.81
C PRO A 152 -24.49 -7.30 -21.06
N GLU A 153 -24.50 -8.49 -21.69
CA GLU A 153 -25.40 -8.76 -22.80
C GLU A 153 -26.85 -9.02 -22.32
N ILE A 154 -27.84 -8.66 -23.14
CA ILE A 154 -29.25 -9.01 -22.93
C ILE A 154 -29.81 -9.50 -24.25
N LYS A 155 -30.41 -10.69 -24.24
CA LYS A 155 -31.13 -11.23 -25.39
C LYS A 155 -32.47 -11.79 -24.93
N ILE A 156 -33.56 -11.24 -25.45
CA ILE A 156 -34.90 -11.80 -25.24
C ILE A 156 -35.08 -12.99 -26.19
N THR A 157 -35.47 -14.14 -25.64
CA THR A 157 -35.79 -15.35 -26.42
C THR A 157 -37.29 -15.48 -26.64
N GLU A 158 -38.10 -15.10 -25.66
CA GLU A 158 -39.55 -15.02 -25.78
C GLU A 158 -40.12 -13.98 -24.82
N PRO A 159 -41.10 -13.16 -25.20
CA PRO A 159 -41.65 -13.00 -26.56
C PRO A 159 -40.77 -12.15 -27.48
N SER A 160 -41.07 -12.21 -28.79
CA SER A 160 -40.51 -11.27 -29.75
C SER A 160 -41.05 -9.86 -29.53
N ASP A 161 -40.23 -8.86 -29.81
CA ASP A 161 -40.65 -7.46 -29.76
C ASP A 161 -41.83 -7.18 -30.71
N GLY A 162 -42.78 -6.37 -30.24
CA GLY A 162 -44.03 -6.03 -30.94
C GLY A 162 -45.09 -7.13 -30.96
N LYS A 163 -44.91 -8.25 -30.24
CA LYS A 163 -45.90 -9.34 -30.24
C LYS A 163 -47.23 -8.91 -29.61
N SER A 164 -48.32 -9.31 -30.26
CA SER A 164 -49.69 -9.10 -29.78
C SER A 164 -50.28 -10.35 -29.14
N TYR A 165 -51.04 -10.14 -28.07
CA TYR A 165 -51.78 -11.16 -27.33
C TYR A 165 -53.27 -10.80 -27.28
N TYR A 166 -54.14 -11.80 -27.33
CA TYR A 166 -55.58 -11.61 -27.42
C TYR A 166 -56.35 -12.53 -26.47
N GLY A 167 -57.37 -11.99 -25.81
CA GLY A 167 -58.22 -12.74 -24.90
C GLY A 167 -57.62 -12.92 -23.52
N VAL A 168 -58.48 -12.94 -22.49
CA VAL A 168 -58.09 -13.06 -21.07
C VAL A 168 -57.14 -14.23 -20.74
N LYS A 169 -57.17 -15.31 -21.54
CA LYS A 169 -56.28 -16.47 -21.36
C LYS A 169 -54.81 -16.17 -21.68
N GLN A 170 -54.53 -15.11 -22.45
CA GLN A 170 -53.19 -14.69 -22.85
C GLN A 170 -52.67 -13.46 -22.09
N LYS A 171 -53.39 -13.02 -21.05
CA LYS A 171 -53.00 -11.87 -20.21
C LYS A 171 -51.71 -12.12 -19.44
N ASN A 172 -51.49 -13.36 -19.00
CA ASN A 172 -50.30 -13.74 -18.24
C ASN A 172 -49.31 -14.45 -19.16
N ILE A 173 -48.11 -13.89 -19.28
CA ILE A 173 -47.04 -14.40 -20.13
C ILE A 173 -45.79 -14.67 -19.29
N THR A 174 -44.88 -15.47 -19.84
CA THR A 174 -43.53 -15.60 -19.32
C THR A 174 -42.56 -14.91 -20.27
N ILE A 175 -41.79 -13.96 -19.76
CA ILE A 175 -40.66 -13.37 -20.48
C ILE A 175 -39.44 -14.23 -20.19
N ARG A 176 -38.69 -14.61 -21.22
CA ARG A 176 -37.49 -15.43 -21.17
C ARG A 176 -36.39 -14.76 -21.98
N GLY A 177 -35.16 -14.96 -21.54
CA GLY A 177 -33.99 -14.46 -22.24
C GLY A 177 -32.70 -15.02 -21.67
N THR A 178 -31.60 -14.49 -22.15
CA THR A 178 -30.25 -14.75 -21.63
C THR A 178 -29.56 -13.44 -21.33
N THR A 179 -28.69 -13.47 -20.32
CA THR A 179 -27.74 -12.42 -19.98
C THR A 179 -26.39 -13.04 -19.64
N GLU A 180 -25.43 -12.22 -19.26
CA GLU A 180 -24.14 -12.69 -18.77
C GLU A 180 -24.30 -13.49 -17.46
N ILE A 181 -23.40 -14.45 -17.24
CA ILE A 181 -23.39 -15.27 -16.01
C ILE A 181 -23.21 -14.36 -14.79
N ASP A 182 -23.85 -14.72 -13.68
CA ASP A 182 -23.84 -13.96 -12.42
C ASP A 182 -24.40 -12.53 -12.50
N SER A 183 -25.01 -12.15 -13.63
CA SER A 183 -25.76 -10.89 -13.75
C SER A 183 -27.15 -10.99 -13.15
N SER A 184 -27.66 -9.86 -12.67
CA SER A 184 -29.03 -9.70 -12.22
C SER A 184 -29.89 -9.09 -13.33
N ILE A 185 -31.17 -9.48 -13.41
CA ILE A 185 -32.13 -8.94 -14.38
C ILE A 185 -33.36 -8.38 -13.65
N THR A 186 -33.80 -7.21 -14.07
CA THR A 186 -35.08 -6.62 -13.67
C THR A 186 -35.94 -6.31 -14.90
N ILE A 187 -37.26 -6.46 -14.78
CA ILE A 187 -38.23 -6.05 -15.79
C ILE A 187 -39.26 -5.13 -15.12
N ASN A 188 -39.27 -3.85 -15.50
CA ASN A 188 -40.02 -2.79 -14.79
C ASN A 188 -39.81 -2.87 -13.27
N ASP A 189 -38.54 -2.88 -12.86
CA ASP A 189 -38.06 -2.95 -11.46
C ASP A 189 -38.40 -4.25 -10.70
N ARG A 190 -39.04 -5.25 -11.36
CA ARG A 190 -39.27 -6.57 -10.79
C ARG A 190 -38.10 -7.50 -11.09
N ILE A 191 -37.53 -8.12 -10.05
CA ILE A 191 -36.42 -9.08 -10.18
C ILE A 191 -36.89 -10.33 -10.95
N ALA A 192 -36.18 -10.68 -12.01
CA ALA A 192 -36.35 -11.94 -12.72
C ALA A 192 -35.48 -13.04 -12.10
N THR A 193 -35.91 -14.29 -12.21
CA THR A 193 -35.08 -15.43 -11.82
C THR A 193 -34.00 -15.63 -12.88
N VAL A 194 -32.73 -15.64 -12.47
CA VAL A 194 -31.56 -15.92 -13.34
C VAL A 194 -30.93 -17.23 -12.89
N ASN A 195 -30.67 -18.12 -13.84
CA ASN A 195 -30.03 -19.41 -13.61
C ASN A 195 -28.51 -19.29 -13.77
N GLY A 196 -27.74 -20.29 -13.33
CA GLY A 196 -26.27 -20.27 -13.38
C GLY A 196 -25.65 -20.25 -14.80
N ASP A 197 -26.45 -20.41 -15.85
CA ASP A 197 -26.06 -20.30 -17.26
C ASP A 197 -26.42 -18.93 -17.88
N GLY A 198 -26.91 -17.98 -17.07
CA GLY A 198 -27.35 -16.65 -17.53
C GLY A 198 -28.75 -16.65 -18.14
N GLY A 199 -29.45 -17.79 -18.22
CA GLY A 199 -30.84 -17.85 -18.64
C GLY A 199 -31.75 -17.20 -17.58
N PHE A 200 -32.64 -16.30 -18.00
CA PHE A 200 -33.58 -15.64 -17.09
C PHE A 200 -35.05 -15.84 -17.48
N SER A 201 -35.94 -15.75 -16.48
CA SER A 201 -37.38 -15.72 -16.72
C SER A 201 -38.17 -14.92 -15.69
N LEU A 202 -39.29 -14.34 -16.12
CA LEU A 202 -40.25 -13.64 -15.26
C LEU A 202 -41.68 -13.79 -15.78
N ASN A 203 -42.63 -14.10 -14.89
CA ASN A 203 -44.05 -14.03 -15.22
C ASN A 203 -44.57 -12.58 -15.14
N TYR A 204 -45.19 -12.13 -16.24
CA TYR A 204 -45.69 -10.78 -16.40
C TYR A 204 -47.18 -10.79 -16.78
N SER A 205 -47.94 -9.87 -16.19
CA SER A 205 -49.37 -9.70 -16.49
C SER A 205 -49.54 -8.44 -17.34
N LEU A 206 -50.05 -8.60 -18.56
CA LEU A 206 -50.22 -7.52 -19.52
C LEU A 206 -51.42 -6.65 -19.14
N SER A 207 -51.26 -5.35 -19.34
CA SER A 207 -52.34 -4.37 -19.32
C SER A 207 -52.96 -4.26 -20.71
N ASN A 208 -54.25 -3.95 -20.81
CA ASN A 208 -54.90 -3.73 -22.10
C ASN A 208 -54.22 -2.56 -22.85
N GLY A 209 -53.97 -2.73 -24.15
CA GLY A 209 -53.22 -1.79 -24.99
C GLY A 209 -51.72 -2.09 -25.09
N GLU A 210 -50.91 -1.04 -25.23
CA GLU A 210 -49.45 -1.11 -25.35
C GLU A 210 -48.80 -1.31 -23.98
N ASN A 211 -47.87 -2.26 -23.90
CA ASN A 211 -47.05 -2.55 -22.74
C ASN A 211 -45.58 -2.32 -23.11
N ASN A 212 -44.95 -1.31 -22.52
CA ASN A 212 -43.52 -1.05 -22.67
C ASN A 212 -42.79 -1.59 -21.44
N LEU A 213 -42.00 -2.64 -21.64
CA LEU A 213 -41.25 -3.33 -20.60
C LEU A 213 -39.78 -2.89 -20.68
N LYS A 214 -39.28 -2.30 -19.61
CA LYS A 214 -37.88 -1.94 -19.44
C LYS A 214 -37.13 -3.11 -18.81
N ILE A 215 -36.24 -3.74 -19.56
CA ILE A 215 -35.39 -4.84 -19.08
C ILE A 215 -34.00 -4.29 -18.80
N LYS A 216 -33.56 -4.39 -17.55
CA LYS A 216 -32.25 -3.92 -17.10
C LYS A 216 -31.43 -5.09 -16.56
N ALA A 217 -30.21 -5.24 -17.06
CA ALA A 217 -29.20 -6.15 -16.54
C ALA A 217 -28.13 -5.38 -15.77
N VAL A 218 -27.63 -5.98 -14.68
CA VAL A 218 -26.48 -5.47 -13.92
C VAL A 218 -25.54 -6.64 -13.62
N ASP A 219 -24.28 -6.53 -14.02
CA ASP A 219 -23.25 -7.56 -13.80
C ASP A 219 -22.61 -7.50 -12.39
N LYS A 220 -21.61 -8.35 -12.15
CA LYS A 220 -20.89 -8.41 -10.87
C LYS A 220 -20.02 -7.16 -10.61
N ALA A 221 -19.50 -6.53 -11.66
CA ALA A 221 -18.68 -5.33 -11.58
C ALA A 221 -19.52 -4.04 -11.44
N GLY A 222 -20.83 -4.14 -11.64
CA GLY A 222 -21.80 -3.05 -11.59
C GLY A 222 -22.05 -2.39 -12.95
N ASN A 223 -21.61 -2.95 -14.08
CA ASN A 223 -22.01 -2.43 -15.38
C ASN A 223 -23.47 -2.74 -15.65
N GLU A 224 -24.13 -1.82 -16.35
CA GLU A 224 -25.55 -1.91 -16.62
C GLU A 224 -25.82 -1.93 -18.12
N LYS A 225 -26.87 -2.65 -18.52
CA LYS A 225 -27.48 -2.56 -19.85
C LYS A 225 -28.99 -2.49 -19.71
N GLU A 226 -29.61 -1.71 -20.57
CA GLU A 226 -31.07 -1.57 -20.61
C GLU A 226 -31.58 -1.72 -22.04
N ILE A 227 -32.65 -2.49 -22.20
CA ILE A 227 -33.39 -2.62 -23.45
C ILE A 227 -34.90 -2.50 -23.18
N ASN A 228 -35.65 -2.15 -24.22
CA ASN A 228 -37.10 -2.10 -24.17
C ASN A 228 -37.70 -3.27 -24.96
N LEU A 229 -38.75 -3.87 -24.43
CA LEU A 229 -39.61 -4.85 -25.09
C LEU A 229 -41.04 -4.31 -25.13
N LYS A 230 -41.56 -4.10 -26.33
CA LYS A 230 -42.92 -3.64 -26.57
C LYS A 230 -43.83 -4.83 -26.83
N LEU A 231 -44.97 -4.88 -26.16
CA LEU A 231 -46.00 -5.89 -26.39
C LEU A 231 -47.38 -5.23 -26.46
N PHE A 232 -48.32 -5.89 -27.12
CA PHE A 232 -49.69 -5.44 -27.21
C PHE A 232 -50.63 -6.49 -26.65
N PHE A 233 -51.67 -6.05 -25.94
CA PHE A 233 -52.70 -6.94 -25.42
C PHE A 233 -54.09 -6.36 -25.65
N SER A 234 -55.02 -7.19 -26.11
CA SER A 234 -56.44 -6.86 -26.18
C SER A 234 -57.24 -7.98 -25.51
N GLU A 235 -58.14 -7.61 -24.59
CA GLU A 235 -59.07 -8.57 -23.96
C GLU A 235 -60.10 -9.16 -24.92
#